data_AF-A0A1M4TVL4-F1
#
_entry.id   AF-A0A1M4TVL4-F1
#
_cell.length_a   1.000
_cell.length_b   1.000
_cell.length_c   1.000
_cell.angle_alpha   90.00
_cell.angle_beta   90.00
_cell.angle_gamma   90.00
#
_symmetry.space_group_name_H-M   'P 1'
#
loop_
_entity.id
_entity.type
_entity.pdbx_description
1 polymer ?
#
loop_
_entity_poly.entity_id
_entity_poly.type
_entity_poly.pdbx_seq_one_letter_code
_entity_poly.pdbx_strand_id
1 'polypeptide(L)' 'MKRKLKKFIRPFTTEYCPKCNSSDVRKDIGGGRVCRACGHTWMTY' A
#
# COMPACT_ATOMS: atom_id res chain seq x y z
N MET A 1 3.02 -15.95 30.78
CA MET A 1 3.65 -15.05 29.78
C MET A 1 2.63 -14.73 28.67
N LYS A 2 1.92 -13.60 28.75
CA LYS A 2 0.91 -13.21 27.74
C LYS A 2 1.55 -12.22 26.77
N ARG A 3 1.93 -12.67 25.57
CA ARG A 3 2.52 -11.81 24.52
C ARG A 3 1.47 -10.79 24.08
N LYS A 4 1.63 -9.52 24.48
CA LYS A 4 0.83 -8.40 23.97
C LYS A 4 1.11 -8.29 22.47
N LEU A 5 0.18 -8.76 21.65
CA LEU A 5 0.15 -8.49 20.22
C LEU A 5 -0.14 -6.99 20.08
N LYS A 6 0.90 -6.15 20.13
CA LYS A 6 0.79 -4.75 19.68
C LYS A 6 0.52 -4.83 18.19
N LYS A 7 -0.77 -4.89 17.83
CA LYS A 7 -1.27 -4.73 16.47
C LYS A 7 -0.84 -3.32 16.08
N PHE A 8 0.32 -3.24 15.44
CA PHE A 8 0.86 -2.04 14.85
C PHE A 8 -0.11 -1.71 13.72
N ILE A 9 -1.19 -1.00 14.05
CA ILE A 9 -2.13 -0.45 13.09
C ILE A 9 -1.31 0.62 12.36
N ARG A 10 -0.52 0.16 11.39
CA ARG A 10 -0.03 1.03 10.33
C ARG A 10 -1.30 1.68 9.78
N PRO A 11 -1.38 3.01 9.66
CA PRO A 11 -2.52 3.64 9.04
C PRO A 11 -2.70 2.94 7.69
N PHE A 12 -3.80 2.18 7.59
CA PHE A 12 -4.21 1.53 6.37
C PHE A 12 -4.71 2.67 5.50
N THR A 13 -3.76 3.38 4.90
CA THR A 13 -4.02 4.20 3.72
C THR A 13 -4.46 3.18 2.69
N THR A 14 -5.77 2.98 2.59
CA THR A 14 -6.33 2.02 1.66
C THR A 14 -6.20 2.58 0.25
N GLU A 15 -4.97 2.60 -0.22
CA GLU A 15 -4.63 3.01 -1.56
C GLU A 15 -5.01 1.86 -2.47
N TYR A 16 -6.07 2.06 -3.25
CA TYR A 16 -6.47 1.10 -4.27
C TYR A 16 -5.86 1.50 -5.61
N CYS A 17 -5.38 0.50 -6.30
CA CYS A 17 -4.85 0.61 -7.64
C CYS A 17 -5.97 0.88 -8.65
N PRO A 18 -5.99 2.04 -9.34
CA PRO A 18 -7.11 2.41 -10.21
C PRO A 18 -7.26 1.50 -11.43
N LYS A 19 -6.20 0.81 -11.86
CA LYS A 19 -6.21 -0.05 -13.04
C LYS A 19 -6.82 -1.43 -12.81
N CYS A 20 -6.53 -2.05 -11.67
CA CYS A 20 -6.95 -3.42 -11.37
C CYS A 20 -7.68 -3.57 -10.03
N ASN A 21 -8.07 -2.45 -9.42
CA ASN A 21 -8.79 -2.36 -8.15
C ASN A 21 -8.18 -3.23 -7.03
N SER A 22 -6.85 -3.28 -6.99
CA SER A 22 -6.10 -4.06 -6.00
C SER A 22 -5.57 -3.16 -4.89
N SER A 23 -5.60 -3.66 -3.66
CA SER A 23 -5.01 -3.01 -2.49
C SER A 23 -3.49 -3.24 -2.38
N ASP A 24 -2.88 -3.99 -3.31
CA ASP A 24 -1.45 -4.31 -3.30
C ASP A 24 -0.62 -3.15 -3.89
N VAL A 25 -0.72 -2.00 -3.22
CA VAL A 25 -0.06 -0.75 -3.60
C VAL A 25 1.10 -0.47 -2.64
N ARG A 26 2.26 -0.16 -3.20
CA ARG A 26 3.47 0.21 -2.48
C ARG A 26 3.91 1.61 -2.91
N LYS A 27 4.47 2.37 -1.97
CA LYS A 27 5.17 3.61 -2.31
C LYS A 27 6.55 3.27 -2.86
N ASP A 28 6.86 3.86 -4.00
CA ASP A 28 8.18 3.85 -4.59
C ASP A 28 9.07 4.90 -3.90
N ILE A 29 10.39 4.73 -3.99
CA ILE A 29 11.37 5.58 -3.31
C ILE A 29 11.29 7.02 -3.84
N GLY A 30 10.81 7.23 -5.07
CA GLY A 30 10.60 8.55 -5.69
C GLY A 30 9.25 9.22 -5.38
N GLY A 31 8.46 8.74 -4.42
CA GLY A 31 7.14 9.30 -4.11
C GLY A 31 6.00 8.87 -5.06
N GLY A 32 6.32 8.06 -6.07
CA GLY A 32 5.33 7.34 -6.88
C GLY A 32 4.66 6.22 -6.09
N ARG A 33 3.54 5.72 -6.61
CA ARG A 33 2.83 4.54 -6.08
C ARG A 33 2.84 3.47 -7.16
N VAL A 34 3.25 2.26 -6.78
CA VAL A 34 3.29 1.09 -7.65
C VAL A 34 2.33 0.03 -7.13
N CYS A 35 1.50 -0.47 -8.01
CA CYS A 35 0.56 -1.55 -7.77
C CYS A 35 1.12 -2.85 -8.31
N ARG A 36 1.45 -3.77 -7.41
CA ARG A 36 2.10 -5.04 -7.77
C ARG A 36 1.17 -6.03 -8.46
N ALA A 37 -0.13 -5.93 -8.22
CA ALA A 37 -1.12 -6.84 -8.80
C ALA A 37 -1.21 -6.75 -10.33
N CYS A 38 -1.02 -5.56 -10.90
CA CYS A 38 -1.06 -5.36 -12.35
C CYS A 38 0.11 -4.53 -12.90
N GLY A 39 1.14 -4.27 -12.09
CA GLY A 39 2.33 -3.51 -12.48
C GLY A 39 2.03 -2.04 -12.83
N HIS A 40 0.94 -1.48 -12.32
CA HIS A 40 0.56 -0.10 -12.63
C HIS A 40 1.24 0.87 -11.67
N THR A 41 1.90 1.89 -12.20
CA THR A 41 2.54 2.93 -11.39
C THR A 41 1.88 4.27 -11.69
N TRP A 42 1.55 5.04 -10.65
CA TRP A 42 1.03 6.40 -10.77
C TRP A 42 1.67 7.32 -9.73
N MET A 43 1.83 8.58 -10.09
CA MET A 43 2.30 9.62 -9.17
C MET A 43 1.09 10.31 -8.56
N THR A 44 1.18 10.58 -7.26
CA THR A 44 0.30 11.56 -6.62
C THR A 44 1.13 12.78 -6.32
N TYR A 45 0.96 13.80 -7.17
CA TYR A 45 1.50 15.14 -6.98
C TYR A 45 1.06 15.72 -5.64
#